data_AF-A0A0B7II63-F1
#
_entry.id   AF-A0A0B7II63-F1
#
_cell.length_a   1.000
_cell.length_b   1.000
_cell.length_c   1.000
_cell.angle_alpha   90.00
_cell.angle_beta   90.00
_cell.angle_gamma   90.00
#
_symmetry.space_group_name_H-M   'P 1'
#
loop_
_entity.id
_entity.type
_entity.pdbx_description
1 polymer ?
#
loop_
_entity_poly.entity_id
_entity_poly.type
_entity_poly.pdbx_seq_one_letter_code
_entity_poly.pdbx_strand_id
1 'polypeptide(L)'
;MQDLELDLILQKEVEKIFGKTMGDKFDCEQLSAQISTEINEYISYQTIRRFWRLIESKNKVSLQSKNILCRYIGFNDFSTFSENIRNKHTDTYNFSFLANWQNISKYDNPLDDSVYWHNKLSQSFASFVLTNPPIFEEFSKVMNKNEVILKYIISYHPMYDNLAKEWYFRGLKLFIRNAKELHYHLFYANIQFMRCVLTMQNNDYEYFANQIETLLPKIRHKYGVIWSLEARSLSALLHYYDTLGNDEKVSQLERETLNFVQIHRNLKFEIDDYKIFVFFISDMLNIYGFHHLSHRIQEKYVFKESPSILWENGYEEAGKIVKSLTLFYQEDYTESKKIFQTIDVNKLNFDFKKYFTIQYLLLALGFCPQNNNTKRHKIRKQLTQIIDETGLIYFENFLKGTFEKHSFSTKT
;
A
#
# COMPACT_ATOMS: atom_id res chain seq x y z
N MET A 1 14.00 -30.54 1.06
CA MET A 1 12.88 -30.46 2.02
C MET A 1 11.85 -31.51 1.63
N GLN A 2 11.49 -32.42 2.53
CA GLN A 2 10.51 -33.49 2.26
C GLN A 2 9.07 -32.99 2.46
N ASP A 3 8.07 -33.58 1.79
CA ASP A 3 6.65 -33.20 1.95
C ASP A 3 6.17 -33.16 3.40
N LEU A 4 6.71 -34.05 4.24
CA LEU A 4 6.39 -34.09 5.66
C LEU A 4 6.87 -32.84 6.42
N GLU A 5 8.04 -32.34 6.07
CA GLU A 5 8.62 -31.14 6.66
C GLU A 5 7.80 -29.90 6.29
N LEU A 6 7.34 -29.82 5.04
CA LEU A 6 6.44 -28.76 4.57
C LEU A 6 5.09 -28.78 5.29
N ASP A 7 4.53 -29.97 5.54
CA ASP A 7 3.27 -30.11 6.28
C ASP A 7 3.41 -29.63 7.74
N LEU A 8 4.54 -29.96 8.40
CA LEU A 8 4.83 -29.50 9.76
C LEU A 8 5.01 -27.97 9.82
N ILE A 9 5.63 -27.37 8.80
CA ILE A 9 5.75 -25.91 8.71
C ILE A 9 4.37 -25.29 8.50
N LEU A 10 3.55 -25.83 7.59
CA LEU A 10 2.18 -25.33 7.36
C LEU A 10 1.33 -25.38 8.63
N GLN A 11 1.43 -26.45 9.43
CA GLN A 11 0.75 -26.56 10.72
C GLN A 11 1.13 -25.40 11.66
N LYS A 12 2.43 -25.15 11.85
CA LYS A 12 2.92 -24.07 12.71
C LYS A 12 2.47 -22.70 12.23
N GLU A 13 2.47 -22.48 10.92
CA GLU A 13 2.02 -21.22 10.31
C GLU A 13 0.51 -20.98 10.50
N VAL A 14 -0.30 -22.04 10.40
CA VAL A 14 -1.73 -21.97 10.71
C VAL A 14 -1.96 -21.66 12.19
N GLU A 15 -1.23 -22.31 13.10
CA GLU A 15 -1.35 -22.09 14.56
C GLU A 15 -1.04 -20.66 14.97
N LYS A 16 -0.04 -20.02 14.33
CA LYS A 16 0.29 -18.61 14.58
C LYS A 16 -0.89 -17.67 14.28
N ILE A 17 -1.55 -17.87 13.13
CA ILE A 17 -2.70 -17.05 12.71
C ILE A 17 -3.95 -17.41 13.52
N PHE A 18 -4.11 -18.69 13.85
CA PHE A 18 -5.19 -19.16 14.71
C PHE A 18 -5.09 -18.55 16.12
N GLY A 19 -3.86 -18.38 16.62
CA GLY A 19 -3.55 -17.78 17.91
C GLY A 19 -3.43 -18.78 19.05
N LYS A 20 -3.44 -20.09 18.76
CA LYS A 20 -3.20 -21.18 19.72
C LYS A 20 -2.69 -22.44 19.03
N THR A 21 -2.08 -23.32 19.81
CA THR A 21 -1.64 -24.65 19.35
C THR A 21 -2.82 -25.61 19.24
N MET A 22 -2.77 -26.53 18.28
CA MET A 22 -3.81 -27.54 18.11
C MET A 22 -3.54 -28.74 19.01
N GLY A 23 -4.38 -28.95 20.03
CA GLY A 23 -4.25 -30.05 20.97
C GLY A 23 -5.36 -31.09 20.87
N ASP A 24 -6.58 -30.66 20.53
CA ASP A 24 -7.75 -31.53 20.65
C ASP A 24 -8.80 -31.37 19.54
N LYS A 25 -9.93 -32.07 19.72
CA LYS A 25 -11.07 -32.01 18.80
C LYS A 25 -11.71 -30.62 18.78
N PHE A 26 -11.80 -29.96 19.93
CA PHE A 26 -12.44 -28.66 20.06
C PHE A 26 -11.64 -27.58 19.33
N ASP A 27 -10.31 -27.63 19.39
CA ASP A 27 -9.43 -26.77 18.60
C ASP A 27 -9.67 -26.93 17.09
N CYS A 28 -9.86 -28.17 16.64
CA CYS A 28 -10.14 -28.47 15.23
C CYS A 28 -11.52 -27.94 14.78
N GLU A 29 -12.54 -28.04 15.63
CA GLU A 29 -13.87 -27.48 15.35
C GLU A 29 -13.80 -25.95 15.27
N GLN A 30 -13.08 -25.30 16.18
CA GLN A 30 -12.87 -23.86 16.15
C GLN A 30 -12.11 -23.40 14.90
N LEU A 31 -11.01 -24.06 14.54
CA LEU A 31 -10.26 -23.70 13.33
C LEU A 31 -11.11 -23.89 12.07
N SER A 32 -11.89 -24.98 11.98
CA SER A 32 -12.82 -25.21 10.88
C SER A 32 -13.86 -24.08 10.76
N ALA A 33 -14.48 -23.70 11.88
CA ALA A 33 -15.45 -22.60 11.92
C ALA A 33 -14.79 -21.26 11.55
N GLN A 34 -13.58 -21.00 12.05
CA GLN A 34 -12.85 -19.77 11.77
C GLN A 34 -12.46 -19.66 10.29
N ILE A 35 -11.97 -20.74 9.66
CA ILE A 35 -11.69 -20.77 8.22
C ILE A 35 -12.97 -20.48 7.42
N SER A 36 -14.09 -21.11 7.79
CA SER A 36 -15.38 -20.87 7.13
C SER A 36 -15.84 -19.42 7.26
N THR A 37 -15.61 -18.81 8.41
CA THR A 37 -16.04 -17.43 8.68
C THR A 37 -15.13 -16.41 8.01
N GLU A 38 -13.82 -16.61 8.10
CA GLU A 38 -12.83 -15.60 7.73
C GLU A 38 -12.49 -15.62 6.23
N ILE A 39 -12.51 -16.78 5.56
CA ILE A 39 -12.17 -16.88 4.13
C ILE A 39 -13.29 -17.46 3.27
N ASN A 40 -14.47 -17.72 3.85
CA ASN A 40 -15.62 -18.30 3.14
C ASN A 40 -15.31 -19.63 2.42
N GLU A 41 -14.43 -20.44 3.02
CA GLU A 41 -14.07 -21.77 2.52
C GLU A 41 -14.28 -22.83 3.59
N TYR A 42 -14.61 -24.06 3.18
CA TYR A 42 -14.90 -25.13 4.13
C TYR A 42 -13.83 -26.22 4.12
N ILE A 43 -13.28 -26.52 5.30
CA ILE A 43 -12.49 -27.72 5.58
C ILE A 43 -13.05 -28.40 6.82
N SER A 44 -13.41 -29.69 6.72
CA SER A 44 -13.98 -30.41 7.85
C SER A 44 -12.99 -30.54 9.01
N TYR A 45 -13.47 -30.41 10.24
CA TYR A 45 -12.64 -30.60 11.44
C TYR A 45 -11.98 -31.99 11.48
N GLN A 46 -12.59 -33.03 10.90
CA GLN A 46 -11.97 -34.35 10.79
C GLN A 46 -10.77 -34.36 9.85
N THR A 47 -10.81 -33.60 8.76
CA THR A 47 -9.64 -33.40 7.90
C THR A 47 -8.53 -32.65 8.63
N ILE A 48 -8.87 -31.63 9.43
CA ILE A 48 -7.90 -30.92 10.28
C ILE A 48 -7.27 -31.90 11.29
N ARG A 49 -8.07 -32.70 12.00
CA ARG A 49 -7.57 -33.72 12.94
C ARG A 49 -6.58 -34.69 12.30
N ARG A 50 -6.83 -35.13 11.06
CA ARG A 50 -5.90 -35.96 10.29
C ARG A 50 -4.63 -35.19 9.91
N PHE A 51 -4.76 -33.94 9.49
CA PHE A 51 -3.61 -33.12 9.10
C PHE A 51 -2.65 -32.92 10.27
N TRP A 52 -3.16 -32.62 11.47
CA TRP A 52 -2.38 -32.49 12.71
C TRP A 52 -2.03 -33.83 13.38
N ARG A 53 -2.38 -34.97 12.77
CA ARG A 53 -2.10 -36.31 13.30
C ARG A 53 -2.70 -36.59 14.69
N LEU A 54 -3.81 -35.92 15.02
CA LEU A 54 -4.59 -36.18 16.25
C LEU A 54 -5.42 -37.46 16.14
N ILE A 55 -5.57 -38.00 14.93
CA ILE A 55 -6.13 -39.32 14.66
C ILE A 55 -5.30 -40.04 13.60
N GLU A 56 -5.23 -41.36 13.69
CA GLU A 56 -4.58 -42.18 12.68
C GLU A 56 -5.37 -42.14 11.36
N SER A 57 -4.65 -41.99 10.25
CA SER A 57 -5.22 -42.07 8.91
C SER A 57 -4.18 -42.64 7.95
N LYS A 58 -4.58 -43.67 7.20
CA LYS A 58 -3.76 -44.24 6.12
C LYS A 58 -3.67 -43.30 4.91
N ASN A 59 -4.68 -42.44 4.74
CA ASN A 59 -4.77 -41.52 3.61
C ASN A 59 -4.17 -40.16 3.95
N LYS A 60 -3.29 -39.66 3.08
CA LYS A 60 -2.78 -38.29 3.13
C LYS A 60 -3.91 -37.29 2.91
N VAL A 61 -3.82 -36.14 3.57
CA VAL A 61 -4.74 -35.03 3.35
C VAL A 61 -4.60 -34.52 1.92
N SER A 62 -5.74 -34.26 1.27
CA SER A 62 -5.79 -33.86 -0.14
C SER A 62 -5.07 -32.54 -0.39
N LEU A 63 -4.55 -32.35 -1.60
CA LEU A 63 -3.96 -31.08 -2.03
C LEU A 63 -4.96 -29.92 -1.91
N GLN A 64 -6.25 -30.16 -2.20
CA GLN A 64 -7.28 -29.14 -2.04
C GLN A 64 -7.41 -28.65 -0.59
N SER A 65 -7.38 -29.57 0.38
CA SER A 65 -7.39 -29.23 1.80
C SER A 65 -6.15 -28.45 2.21
N LYS A 66 -4.98 -28.80 1.67
CA LYS A 66 -3.76 -28.01 1.88
C LYS A 66 -3.87 -26.61 1.28
N ASN A 67 -4.44 -26.48 0.08
CA ASN A 67 -4.67 -25.19 -0.56
C ASN A 67 -5.60 -24.30 0.27
N ILE A 68 -6.65 -24.85 0.89
CA ILE A 68 -7.53 -24.10 1.81
C ILE A 68 -6.70 -23.56 3.00
N LEU A 69 -5.87 -24.40 3.62
CA LEU A 69 -4.99 -23.97 4.72
C LEU A 69 -3.98 -22.91 4.27
N CYS A 70 -3.42 -23.03 3.06
CA CYS A 70 -2.55 -22.02 2.47
C CYS A 70 -3.26 -20.67 2.26
N ARG A 71 -4.51 -20.68 1.76
CA ARG A 71 -5.33 -19.46 1.64
C ARG A 71 -5.68 -18.85 2.99
N TYR A 72 -5.90 -19.69 3.99
CA TYR A 72 -6.09 -19.22 5.36
C TYR A 72 -4.85 -18.50 5.91
N ILE A 73 -3.65 -18.91 5.54
CA ILE A 73 -2.39 -18.24 5.91
C ILE A 73 -1.93 -17.15 4.92
N GLY A 74 -2.79 -16.77 3.96
CA GLY A 74 -2.54 -15.68 3.01
C GLY A 74 -1.85 -16.05 1.71
N PHE A 75 -1.48 -17.33 1.49
CA PHE A 75 -0.92 -17.82 0.22
C PHE A 75 -2.03 -18.23 -0.75
N ASN A 76 -1.76 -18.24 -2.06
CA ASN A 76 -2.77 -18.65 -3.06
C ASN A 76 -3.03 -20.17 -3.02
N ASP A 77 -1.98 -20.96 -2.85
CA ASP A 77 -2.01 -22.41 -2.85
C ASP A 77 -0.76 -23.02 -2.18
N PHE A 78 -0.73 -24.35 -2.10
CA PHE A 78 0.38 -25.10 -1.51
C PHE A 78 1.67 -25.04 -2.34
N SER A 79 1.58 -24.82 -3.66
CA SER A 79 2.76 -24.69 -4.52
C SER A 79 3.52 -23.40 -4.19
N THR A 80 2.79 -22.29 -4.17
CA THR A 80 3.30 -20.95 -3.84
C THR A 80 3.88 -20.92 -2.43
N PHE A 81 3.21 -21.56 -1.47
CA PHE A 81 3.72 -21.74 -0.12
C PHE A 81 5.03 -22.53 -0.10
N SER A 82 5.07 -23.68 -0.77
CA SER A 82 6.23 -24.56 -0.78
C SER A 82 7.45 -23.89 -1.41
N GLU A 83 7.26 -23.14 -2.49
CA GLU A 83 8.32 -22.37 -3.15
C GLU A 83 8.86 -21.27 -2.21
N ASN A 84 7.98 -20.54 -1.53
CA ASN A 84 8.38 -19.52 -0.56
C ASN A 84 9.26 -20.12 0.56
N ILE A 85 8.85 -21.23 1.17
CA ILE A 85 9.62 -21.87 2.24
C ILE A 85 10.98 -22.38 1.72
N ARG A 86 11.04 -22.91 0.49
CA ARG A 86 12.32 -23.36 -0.11
C ARG A 86 13.29 -22.22 -0.37
N ASN A 87 12.77 -21.05 -0.72
CA ASN A 87 13.55 -19.87 -1.04
C ASN A 87 13.86 -18.99 0.17
N LYS A 88 13.29 -19.29 1.35
CA LYS A 88 13.62 -18.57 2.59
C LYS A 88 15.03 -18.92 3.07
N HIS A 89 15.89 -17.91 3.14
CA HIS A 89 17.09 -17.99 3.96
C HIS A 89 16.69 -18.00 5.44
N THR A 90 17.23 -18.94 6.21
CA THR A 90 17.02 -19.05 7.65
C THR A 90 17.82 -17.98 8.37
N ASP A 91 17.36 -16.73 8.27
CA ASP A 91 17.84 -15.66 9.14
C ASP A 91 17.11 -15.77 10.49
N THR A 92 17.89 -16.00 11.56
CA THR A 92 17.37 -16.03 12.93
C THR A 92 17.06 -14.61 13.39
N TYR A 93 15.81 -14.17 13.21
CA TYR A 93 15.33 -12.92 13.76
C TYR A 93 14.80 -13.12 15.18
N ASN A 94 15.16 -12.21 16.09
CA ASN A 94 14.60 -12.19 17.44
C ASN A 94 13.25 -11.47 17.45
N PHE A 95 12.16 -12.23 17.60
CA PHE A 95 10.79 -11.71 17.64
C PHE A 95 10.30 -11.41 19.07
N SER A 96 11.17 -11.40 20.09
CA SER A 96 10.77 -11.15 21.48
C SER A 96 10.05 -9.82 21.68
N PHE A 97 10.31 -8.83 20.82
CA PHE A 97 9.62 -7.53 20.85
C PHE A 97 8.11 -7.65 20.63
N LEU A 98 7.63 -8.69 19.91
CA LEU A 98 6.20 -8.91 19.68
C LEU A 98 5.45 -9.22 20.98
N ALA A 99 6.06 -9.97 21.90
CA ALA A 99 5.48 -10.28 23.20
C ALA A 99 5.32 -9.03 24.06
N ASN A 100 6.32 -8.14 24.03
CA ASN A 100 6.25 -6.84 24.71
C ASN A 100 5.11 -5.99 24.14
N TRP A 101 4.92 -6.00 22.81
CA TRP A 101 3.88 -5.22 22.16
C TRP A 101 2.45 -5.74 22.42
N GLN A 102 2.25 -7.06 22.44
CA GLN A 102 0.96 -7.64 22.80
C GLN A 102 0.49 -7.21 24.19
N ASN A 103 1.42 -7.07 25.14
CA ASN A 103 1.11 -6.61 26.50
C ASN A 103 0.75 -5.12 26.54
N ILE A 104 1.45 -4.26 25.78
CA ILE A 104 1.11 -2.82 25.66
C ILE A 104 -0.34 -2.65 25.16
N SER A 105 -0.75 -3.43 24.16
CA SER A 105 -2.10 -3.36 23.58
C SER A 105 -3.26 -3.79 24.50
N LYS A 106 -2.98 -4.50 25.60
CA LYS A 106 -4.00 -4.99 26.54
C LYS A 106 -4.34 -4.01 27.67
N TYR A 107 -3.42 -3.10 27.99
CA TYR A 107 -3.53 -2.25 29.17
C TYR A 107 -3.64 -0.76 28.85
N ASP A 108 -3.28 -0.34 27.64
CA ASP A 108 -3.56 1.02 27.20
C ASP A 108 -4.99 1.10 26.68
N ASN A 109 -5.83 1.83 27.41
CA ASN A 109 -6.96 2.49 26.77
C ASN A 109 -6.37 3.31 25.60
N PRO A 110 -6.83 3.14 24.35
CA PRO A 110 -6.34 3.92 23.19
C PRO A 110 -6.66 5.43 23.26
N LEU A 111 -6.87 5.98 24.46
CA LEU A 111 -7.49 7.27 24.76
C LEU A 111 -6.56 8.23 25.51
N ASP A 112 -5.26 8.13 25.29
CA ASP A 112 -4.46 9.35 25.35
C ASP A 112 -3.89 9.59 23.96
N ASP A 113 -4.61 10.41 23.20
CA ASP A 113 -4.22 11.08 21.95
C ASP A 113 -2.97 11.97 22.14
N SER A 114 -2.07 11.58 23.04
CA SER A 114 -0.77 12.18 23.19
C SER A 114 -0.06 12.04 21.85
N VAL A 115 0.05 13.19 21.20
CA VAL A 115 0.77 13.46 19.96
C VAL A 115 2.14 12.76 19.95
N TYR A 116 2.74 12.50 21.11
CA TYR A 116 4.03 11.81 21.26
C TYR A 116 4.02 10.31 20.92
N TRP A 117 3.07 9.53 21.47
CA TRP A 117 2.95 8.08 21.16
C TRP A 117 2.59 7.86 19.68
N HIS A 118 1.70 8.71 19.15
CA HIS A 118 1.18 8.61 17.79
C HIS A 118 2.12 9.11 16.68
N ASN A 119 3.09 9.97 16.98
CA ASN A 119 3.95 10.56 15.95
C ASN A 119 5.30 9.86 15.78
N LYS A 120 6.01 9.53 16.88
CA LYS A 120 7.43 9.17 16.79
C LYS A 120 7.68 7.69 17.01
N LEU A 121 6.96 7.08 17.95
CA LEU A 121 7.05 5.65 18.25
C LEU A 121 6.37 4.81 17.17
N SER A 122 5.17 5.21 16.73
CA SER A 122 4.46 4.59 15.60
C SER A 122 5.29 4.60 14.32
N GLN A 123 5.86 5.75 13.93
CA GLN A 123 6.64 5.89 12.69
C GLN A 123 7.93 5.08 12.72
N SER A 124 8.68 5.13 13.83
CA SER A 124 9.93 4.37 13.97
C SER A 124 9.65 2.86 13.97
N PHE A 125 8.58 2.45 14.65
CA PHE A 125 8.16 1.05 14.70
C PHE A 125 7.60 0.58 13.35
N ALA A 126 6.78 1.39 12.69
CA ALA A 126 6.26 1.12 11.35
C ALA A 126 7.41 0.99 10.35
N SER A 127 8.39 1.89 10.40
CA SER A 127 9.61 1.79 9.58
C SER A 127 10.32 0.47 9.81
N PHE A 128 10.56 0.08 11.06
CA PHE A 128 11.19 -1.19 11.38
C PHE A 128 10.37 -2.39 10.88
N VAL A 129 9.06 -2.42 11.10
CA VAL A 129 8.21 -3.55 10.74
C VAL A 129 8.03 -3.64 9.22
N LEU A 130 7.70 -2.53 8.55
CA LEU A 130 7.27 -2.50 7.15
C LEU A 130 8.43 -2.53 6.14
N THR A 131 9.65 -2.20 6.55
CA THR A 131 10.82 -2.27 5.67
C THR A 131 11.57 -3.59 5.77
N ASN A 132 11.19 -4.47 6.70
CA ASN A 132 11.83 -5.77 6.93
C ASN A 132 10.85 -6.92 6.62
N PRO A 133 10.94 -7.55 5.42
CA PRO A 133 9.96 -8.56 4.99
C PRO A 133 9.75 -9.72 5.96
N PRO A 134 10.81 -10.35 6.54
CA PRO A 134 10.63 -11.44 7.50
C PRO A 134 9.92 -10.97 8.78
N ILE A 135 10.16 -9.73 9.18
CA ILE A 135 9.54 -9.12 10.36
C ILE A 135 8.08 -8.85 10.10
N PHE A 136 7.74 -8.24 8.96
CA PHE A 136 6.35 -8.00 8.59
C PHE A 136 5.52 -9.28 8.47
N GLU A 137 6.10 -10.34 7.88
CA GLU A 137 5.41 -11.62 7.75
C GLU A 137 5.07 -12.24 9.10
N GLU A 138 5.99 -12.28 10.06
CA GLU A 138 5.69 -12.78 11.40
C GLU A 138 4.77 -11.83 12.18
N PHE A 139 5.01 -10.52 12.07
CA PHE A 139 4.19 -9.50 12.71
C PHE A 139 2.72 -9.60 12.28
N SER A 140 2.45 -9.73 10.98
CA SER A 140 1.09 -9.84 10.45
C SER A 140 0.36 -11.10 10.92
N LYS A 141 1.05 -12.24 11.07
CA LYS A 141 0.46 -13.47 11.61
C LYS A 141 0.02 -13.33 13.06
N VAL A 142 0.79 -12.59 13.85
CA VAL A 142 0.55 -12.43 15.29
C VAL A 142 -0.42 -11.28 15.60
N MET A 143 -0.36 -10.21 14.81
CA MET A 143 -1.06 -8.96 15.11
C MET A 143 -2.30 -8.70 14.25
N ASN A 144 -2.67 -9.60 13.32
CA ASN A 144 -3.76 -9.35 12.35
C ASN A 144 -5.13 -9.00 12.97
N LYS A 145 -5.39 -9.37 14.23
CA LYS A 145 -6.64 -9.04 14.94
C LYS A 145 -6.59 -7.70 15.71
N ASN A 146 -5.45 -7.01 15.71
CA ASN A 146 -5.24 -5.78 16.47
C ASN A 146 -5.56 -4.54 15.60
N GLU A 147 -6.67 -3.87 15.91
CA GLU A 147 -7.15 -2.70 15.16
C GLU A 147 -6.24 -1.47 15.31
N VAL A 148 -5.58 -1.31 16.45
CA VAL A 148 -4.63 -0.20 16.68
C VAL A 148 -3.43 -0.34 15.74
N ILE A 149 -2.94 -1.56 15.53
CA ILE A 149 -1.88 -1.84 14.55
C ILE A 149 -2.36 -1.57 13.12
N LEU A 150 -3.53 -2.07 12.76
CA LEU A 150 -4.10 -1.80 11.44
C LEU A 150 -4.22 -0.30 11.18
N LYS A 151 -4.67 0.47 12.17
CA LYS A 151 -4.76 1.93 12.08
C LYS A 151 -3.37 2.57 11.93
N TYR A 152 -2.55 2.50 12.97
CA TYR A 152 -1.37 3.37 13.10
C TYR A 152 -0.11 2.84 12.42
N ILE A 153 -0.01 1.53 12.18
CA ILE A 153 1.17 0.94 11.54
C ILE A 153 0.88 0.63 10.08
N ILE A 154 -0.29 0.11 9.76
CA ILE A 154 -0.60 -0.33 8.39
C ILE A 154 -1.23 0.78 7.56
N SER A 155 -2.32 1.39 8.04
CA SER A 155 -3.12 2.31 7.22
C SER A 155 -2.51 3.71 7.10
N TYR A 156 -1.79 4.18 8.13
CA TYR A 156 -1.12 5.48 8.11
C TYR A 156 0.20 5.46 7.33
N HIS A 157 0.77 4.27 7.13
CA HIS A 157 2.02 4.06 6.39
C HIS A 157 1.84 3.07 5.22
N PRO A 158 1.00 3.41 4.22
CA PRO A 158 0.84 2.58 3.04
C PRO A 158 2.19 2.51 2.30
N MET A 159 2.79 1.32 2.25
CA MET A 159 4.10 1.11 1.65
C MET A 159 4.03 1.14 0.11
N TYR A 160 4.08 2.33 -0.48
CA TYR A 160 4.15 2.54 -1.93
C TYR A 160 5.36 1.85 -2.55
N ASP A 161 6.47 1.84 -1.83
CA ASP A 161 7.72 1.19 -2.23
C ASP A 161 7.59 -0.34 -2.35
N ASN A 162 6.56 -0.93 -1.71
CA ASN A 162 6.31 -2.36 -1.65
C ASN A 162 5.11 -2.82 -2.50
N LEU A 163 4.55 -1.97 -3.38
CA LEU A 163 3.35 -2.33 -4.14
C LEU A 163 3.54 -3.57 -5.04
N ALA A 164 4.75 -3.85 -5.51
CA ALA A 164 5.03 -5.07 -6.28
C ALA A 164 5.42 -6.29 -5.42
N LYS A 165 5.43 -6.15 -4.09
CA LYS A 165 5.97 -7.16 -3.19
C LYS A 165 4.85 -8.05 -2.63
N GLU A 166 4.82 -9.30 -3.05
CA GLU A 166 3.78 -10.24 -2.60
C GLU A 166 3.73 -10.44 -1.09
N TRP A 167 4.89 -10.44 -0.42
CA TRP A 167 4.96 -10.59 1.04
C TRP A 167 4.19 -9.48 1.77
N TYR A 168 4.18 -8.27 1.23
CA TYR A 168 3.46 -7.14 1.80
C TYR A 168 1.94 -7.34 1.68
N PHE A 169 1.44 -7.77 0.52
CA PHE A 169 0.01 -8.03 0.35
C PHE A 169 -0.50 -9.28 1.06
N ARG A 170 0.34 -10.31 1.21
CA ARG A 170 0.01 -11.46 2.07
C ARG A 170 -0.28 -11.01 3.51
N GLY A 171 0.61 -10.20 4.09
CA GLY A 171 0.41 -9.67 5.45
C GLY A 171 -0.78 -8.71 5.54
N LEU A 172 -0.92 -7.81 4.57
CA LEU A 172 -2.04 -6.86 4.52
C LEU A 172 -3.40 -7.58 4.46
N LYS A 173 -3.51 -8.65 3.66
CA LYS A 173 -4.74 -9.47 3.56
C LYS A 173 -5.16 -10.05 4.90
N LEU A 174 -4.20 -10.46 5.75
CA LEU A 174 -4.51 -10.96 7.10
C LEU A 174 -5.14 -9.88 7.98
N PHE A 175 -4.63 -8.65 7.94
CA PHE A 175 -5.22 -7.54 8.69
C PHE A 175 -6.62 -7.17 8.17
N ILE A 176 -6.76 -7.03 6.86
CA ILE A 176 -8.03 -6.60 6.24
C ILE A 176 -9.15 -7.60 6.48
N ARG A 177 -8.84 -8.90 6.42
CA ARG A 177 -9.80 -9.97 6.72
C ARG A 177 -10.42 -9.86 8.11
N ASN A 178 -9.67 -9.35 9.09
CA ASN A 178 -10.11 -9.19 10.47
C ASN A 178 -10.60 -7.76 10.78
N ALA A 179 -10.57 -6.86 9.79
CA ALA A 179 -10.98 -5.49 9.97
C ALA A 179 -12.50 -5.40 10.14
N LYS A 180 -12.97 -4.75 11.22
CA LYS A 180 -14.41 -4.55 11.44
C LYS A 180 -14.98 -3.37 10.65
N GLU A 181 -14.15 -2.35 10.43
CA GLU A 181 -14.59 -1.11 9.79
C GLU A 181 -14.44 -1.17 8.26
N LEU A 182 -15.46 -0.66 7.56
CA LEU A 182 -15.52 -0.73 6.10
C LEU A 182 -14.43 0.11 5.42
N HIS A 183 -13.97 1.20 6.05
CA HIS A 183 -12.98 2.08 5.43
C HIS A 183 -11.61 1.40 5.25
N TYR A 184 -11.27 0.40 6.05
CA TYR A 184 -10.06 -0.42 5.83
C TYR A 184 -10.18 -1.30 4.58
N HIS A 185 -11.38 -1.78 4.26
CA HIS A 185 -11.62 -2.52 3.02
C HIS A 185 -11.51 -1.59 1.80
N LEU A 186 -12.00 -0.35 1.90
CA LEU A 186 -11.80 0.67 0.88
C LEU A 186 -10.31 1.04 0.72
N PHE A 187 -9.58 1.18 1.83
CA PHE A 187 -8.13 1.36 1.82
C PHE A 187 -7.43 0.24 1.05
N TYR A 188 -7.74 -1.01 1.38
CA TYR A 188 -7.16 -2.17 0.70
C TYR A 188 -7.46 -2.18 -0.81
N ALA A 189 -8.71 -1.93 -1.20
CA ALA A 189 -9.10 -1.88 -2.61
C ALA A 189 -8.33 -0.78 -3.36
N ASN A 190 -8.14 0.40 -2.76
CA ASN A 190 -7.35 1.48 -3.34
C ASN A 190 -5.87 1.11 -3.53
N ILE A 191 -5.24 0.51 -2.50
CA ILE A 191 -3.84 0.11 -2.57
C ILE A 191 -3.64 -1.02 -3.59
N GLN A 192 -4.58 -1.96 -3.67
CA GLN A 192 -4.55 -3.03 -4.67
C GLN A 192 -4.77 -2.52 -6.09
N PHE A 193 -5.71 -1.59 -6.30
CA PHE A 193 -5.89 -0.92 -7.58
C PHE A 193 -4.58 -0.25 -8.04
N MET A 194 -3.96 0.53 -7.16
CA MET A 194 -2.69 1.19 -7.46
C MET A 194 -1.58 0.19 -7.76
N ARG A 195 -1.50 -0.92 -7.02
CA ARG A 195 -0.58 -2.03 -7.33
C ARG A 195 -0.81 -2.52 -8.75
N CYS A 196 -2.05 -2.83 -9.14
CA CYS A 196 -2.34 -3.35 -10.48
C CYS A 196 -1.82 -2.39 -11.56
N VAL A 197 -2.08 -1.09 -11.42
CA VAL A 197 -1.60 -0.07 -12.38
C VAL A 197 -0.08 0.02 -12.39
N LEU A 198 0.55 0.22 -11.24
CA LEU A 198 1.99 0.49 -11.17
C LEU A 198 2.88 -0.72 -11.46
N THR A 199 2.33 -1.93 -11.30
CA THR A 199 3.00 -3.18 -11.67
C THR A 199 2.57 -3.70 -13.04
N MET A 200 1.68 -2.98 -13.74
CA MET A 200 1.10 -3.36 -15.02
C MET A 200 0.43 -4.76 -15.01
N GLN A 201 -0.10 -5.16 -13.85
CA GLN A 201 -0.87 -6.39 -13.65
C GLN A 201 -2.37 -6.10 -13.83
N ASN A 202 -2.77 -5.84 -15.08
CA ASN A 202 -4.12 -5.36 -15.43
C ASN A 202 -5.24 -6.42 -15.29
N ASN A 203 -4.93 -7.64 -14.84
CA ASN A 203 -5.93 -8.71 -14.80
C ASN A 203 -6.97 -8.54 -13.68
N ASP A 204 -6.66 -7.75 -12.65
CA ASP A 204 -7.50 -7.62 -11.45
C ASP A 204 -7.96 -6.19 -11.12
N TYR A 205 -7.57 -5.15 -11.88
CA TYR A 205 -7.89 -3.76 -11.50
C TYR A 205 -9.38 -3.42 -11.62
N GLU A 206 -10.12 -4.04 -12.54
CA GLU A 206 -11.59 -3.94 -12.63
C GLU A 206 -12.26 -4.41 -11.34
N TYR A 207 -11.81 -5.54 -10.78
CA TYR A 207 -12.35 -6.06 -9.52
C TYR A 207 -12.23 -5.03 -8.40
N PHE A 208 -11.05 -4.41 -8.27
CA PHE A 208 -10.82 -3.40 -7.24
C PHE A 208 -11.55 -2.08 -7.53
N ALA A 209 -11.67 -1.66 -8.79
CA ALA A 209 -12.47 -0.50 -9.18
C ALA A 209 -13.94 -0.66 -8.77
N ASN A 210 -14.54 -1.83 -9.06
CA ASN A 210 -15.91 -2.16 -8.66
C ASN A 210 -16.09 -2.17 -7.13
N GLN A 211 -15.08 -2.65 -6.39
CA GLN A 211 -15.10 -2.55 -4.93
C GLN A 211 -15.04 -1.10 -4.45
N ILE A 212 -14.19 -0.25 -5.04
CA ILE A 212 -14.09 1.17 -4.72
C ILE A 212 -15.43 1.87 -4.96
N GLU A 213 -16.04 1.68 -6.14
CA GLU A 213 -17.33 2.29 -6.48
C GLU A 213 -18.46 1.85 -5.53
N THR A 214 -18.43 0.60 -5.08
CA THR A 214 -19.42 0.05 -4.14
C THR A 214 -19.22 0.54 -2.70
N LEU A 215 -17.97 0.65 -2.26
CA LEU A 215 -17.65 0.96 -0.86
C LEU A 215 -17.67 2.47 -0.60
N LEU A 216 -17.16 3.29 -1.53
CA LEU A 216 -16.98 4.72 -1.32
C LEU A 216 -18.27 5.44 -0.86
N PRO A 217 -19.44 5.26 -1.49
CA PRO A 217 -20.68 5.88 -1.02
C PRO A 217 -21.11 5.43 0.38
N LYS A 218 -20.87 4.16 0.73
CA LYS A 218 -21.18 3.60 2.05
C LYS A 218 -20.28 4.21 3.14
N ILE A 219 -19.01 4.43 2.82
CA ILE A 219 -18.06 5.11 3.71
C ILE A 219 -18.49 6.55 3.92
N ARG A 220 -18.78 7.28 2.84
CA ARG A 220 -19.28 8.67 2.91
C ARG A 220 -20.50 8.79 3.82
N HIS A 221 -21.45 7.88 3.67
CA HIS A 221 -22.66 7.87 4.50
C HIS A 221 -22.37 7.59 5.98
N LYS A 222 -21.49 6.63 6.30
CA LYS A 222 -21.22 6.21 7.68
C LYS A 222 -20.25 7.13 8.43
N TYR A 223 -19.18 7.56 7.78
CA TYR A 223 -18.06 8.27 8.43
C TYR A 223 -17.88 9.72 7.94
N GLY A 224 -18.64 10.14 6.93
CA GLY A 224 -18.34 11.36 6.20
C GLY A 224 -17.12 11.19 5.31
N VAL A 225 -16.40 12.29 5.09
CA VAL A 225 -15.26 12.34 4.17
C VAL A 225 -13.97 11.94 4.88
N ILE A 226 -13.33 10.88 4.35
CA ILE A 226 -11.96 10.50 4.71
C ILE A 226 -11.06 10.89 3.54
N TRP A 227 -10.39 12.03 3.68
CA TRP A 227 -9.69 12.75 2.60
C TRP A 227 -8.69 11.91 1.81
N SER A 228 -7.86 11.16 2.50
CA SER A 228 -6.87 10.25 1.93
C SER A 228 -7.51 9.12 1.12
N LEU A 229 -8.67 8.61 1.53
CA LEU A 229 -9.40 7.56 0.80
C LEU A 229 -10.19 8.14 -0.37
N GLU A 230 -10.78 9.33 -0.22
CA GLU A 230 -11.43 10.05 -1.33
C GLU A 230 -10.46 10.29 -2.48
N ALA A 231 -9.28 10.84 -2.18
CA ALA A 231 -8.26 11.16 -3.18
C ALA A 231 -7.85 9.94 -4.01
N ARG A 232 -7.57 8.81 -3.34
CA ARG A 232 -7.22 7.55 -4.00
C ARG A 232 -8.39 6.98 -4.78
N SER A 233 -9.60 7.02 -4.23
CA SER A 233 -10.78 6.42 -4.85
C SER A 233 -11.19 7.16 -6.11
N LEU A 234 -11.26 8.50 -6.06
CA LEU A 234 -11.64 9.31 -7.21
C LEU A 234 -10.60 9.20 -8.34
N SER A 235 -9.31 9.23 -8.02
CA SER A 235 -8.25 9.06 -9.03
C SER A 235 -8.23 7.66 -9.62
N ALA A 236 -8.45 6.61 -8.81
CA ALA A 236 -8.58 5.24 -9.30
C ALA A 236 -9.76 5.08 -10.27
N LEU A 237 -10.94 5.59 -9.89
CA LEU A 237 -12.13 5.52 -10.75
C LEU A 237 -11.96 6.34 -12.03
N LEU A 238 -11.35 7.53 -11.96
CA LEU A 238 -11.02 8.33 -13.15
C LEU A 238 -10.16 7.53 -14.13
N HIS A 239 -9.06 6.95 -13.65
CA HIS A 239 -8.19 6.13 -14.47
C HIS A 239 -8.91 4.90 -15.03
N TYR A 240 -9.70 4.21 -14.21
CA TYR A 240 -10.47 3.05 -14.64
C TYR A 240 -11.41 3.39 -15.81
N TYR A 241 -12.26 4.40 -15.68
CA TYR A 241 -13.22 4.76 -16.72
C TYR A 241 -12.58 5.35 -17.97
N ASP A 242 -11.45 6.04 -17.83
CA ASP A 242 -10.65 6.50 -18.97
C ASP A 242 -10.08 5.33 -19.78
N THR A 243 -9.57 4.29 -19.11
CA THR A 243 -9.11 3.08 -19.81
C THR A 243 -10.24 2.33 -20.53
N LEU A 244 -11.49 2.53 -20.10
CA LEU A 244 -12.68 1.99 -20.78
C LEU A 244 -13.21 2.91 -21.91
N GLY A 245 -12.65 4.11 -22.08
CA GLY A 245 -13.18 5.12 -23.02
C GLY A 245 -14.56 5.66 -22.62
N ASN A 246 -14.89 5.66 -21.33
CA ASN A 246 -16.18 6.15 -20.82
C ASN A 246 -16.11 7.64 -20.47
N ASP A 247 -16.10 8.49 -21.50
CA ASP A 247 -15.95 9.94 -21.39
C ASP A 247 -17.02 10.61 -20.50
N GLU A 248 -18.24 10.06 -20.48
CA GLU A 248 -19.34 10.59 -19.65
C GLU A 248 -19.01 10.44 -18.17
N LYS A 249 -18.60 9.23 -17.77
CA LYS A 249 -18.26 8.93 -16.38
C LYS A 249 -16.98 9.63 -15.94
N VAL A 250 -15.98 9.72 -16.82
CA VAL A 250 -14.78 10.54 -16.58
C VAL A 250 -15.19 11.98 -16.31
N SER A 251 -15.96 12.60 -17.20
CA SER A 251 -16.42 13.99 -17.05
C SER A 251 -17.23 14.21 -15.77
N GLN A 252 -18.04 13.23 -15.36
CA GLN A 252 -18.76 13.27 -14.08
C GLN A 252 -17.81 13.29 -12.89
N LEU A 253 -16.83 12.38 -12.87
CA LEU A 253 -15.85 12.27 -11.78
C LEU A 253 -14.92 13.48 -11.72
N GLU A 254 -14.56 14.09 -12.85
CA GLU A 254 -13.79 15.35 -12.85
C GLU A 254 -14.57 16.49 -12.19
N ARG A 255 -15.86 16.64 -12.53
CA ARG A 255 -16.75 17.63 -11.90
C ARG A 255 -16.89 17.37 -10.40
N GLU A 256 -17.10 16.12 -10.01
CA GLU A 256 -17.18 15.72 -8.61
C GLU A 256 -15.90 16.08 -7.86
N THR A 257 -14.74 15.72 -8.42
CA THR A 257 -13.42 16.02 -7.85
C THR A 257 -13.23 17.52 -7.64
N LEU A 258 -13.56 18.34 -8.65
CA LEU A 258 -13.44 19.80 -8.55
C LEU A 258 -14.44 20.43 -7.57
N ASN A 259 -15.59 19.80 -7.38
CA ASN A 259 -16.60 20.23 -6.42
C ASN A 259 -16.15 19.92 -4.98
N PHE A 260 -15.53 18.76 -4.74
CA PHE A 260 -14.92 18.40 -3.46
C PHE A 260 -13.90 19.47 -3.02
N VAL A 261 -13.02 19.86 -3.94
CA VAL A 261 -12.02 20.92 -3.76
C VAL A 261 -12.65 22.27 -3.37
N GLN A 262 -13.86 22.56 -3.86
CA GLN A 262 -14.54 23.84 -3.59
C GLN A 262 -15.31 23.85 -2.27
N ILE A 263 -16.15 22.84 -2.03
CA ILE A 263 -17.14 22.88 -0.94
C ILE A 263 -16.50 22.59 0.42
N HIS A 264 -15.51 21.71 0.48
CA HIS A 264 -15.15 21.02 1.72
C HIS A 264 -13.78 21.42 2.28
N ARG A 265 -13.17 22.49 1.76
CA ARG A 265 -11.82 22.99 2.14
C ARG A 265 -11.59 23.21 3.64
N ASN A 266 -12.65 23.36 4.42
CA ASN A 266 -12.61 23.67 5.85
C ASN A 266 -12.92 22.45 6.76
N LEU A 267 -13.20 21.27 6.20
CA LEU A 267 -13.54 20.09 6.99
C LEU A 267 -12.29 19.29 7.32
N LYS A 268 -12.17 18.87 8.59
CA LYS A 268 -11.08 18.04 9.10
C LYS A 268 -11.64 16.72 9.62
N PHE A 269 -10.92 15.63 9.38
CA PHE A 269 -11.24 14.30 9.91
C PHE A 269 -10.03 13.74 10.67
N GLU A 270 -10.08 13.68 12.00
CA GLU A 270 -8.95 13.23 12.86
C GLU A 270 -7.59 13.88 12.48
N ILE A 271 -6.71 13.10 11.81
CA ILE A 271 -5.40 13.52 11.29
C ILE A 271 -5.39 13.76 9.77
N ASP A 272 -6.47 13.38 9.09
CA ASP A 272 -6.67 13.47 7.66
C ASP A 272 -7.32 14.82 7.36
N ASP A 273 -6.67 15.62 6.54
CA ASP A 273 -7.13 16.95 6.21
C ASP A 273 -7.19 17.16 4.69
N TYR A 274 -7.78 18.30 4.34
CA TYR A 274 -7.96 18.68 2.95
C TYR A 274 -6.62 18.78 2.17
N LYS A 275 -5.48 19.04 2.84
CA LYS A 275 -4.17 19.10 2.18
C LYS A 275 -3.73 17.72 1.72
N ILE A 276 -3.99 16.71 2.55
CA ILE A 276 -3.71 15.31 2.23
C ILE A 276 -4.53 14.89 1.00
N PHE A 277 -5.78 15.32 0.90
CA PHE A 277 -6.58 15.11 -0.31
C PHE A 277 -5.91 15.72 -1.55
N VAL A 278 -5.59 17.01 -1.51
CA VAL A 278 -4.97 17.73 -2.64
C VAL A 278 -3.66 17.07 -3.05
N PHE A 279 -2.83 16.67 -2.08
CA PHE A 279 -1.57 15.98 -2.32
C PHE A 279 -1.78 14.64 -3.04
N PHE A 280 -2.53 13.71 -2.44
CA PHE A 280 -2.68 12.37 -2.99
C PHE A 280 -3.42 12.37 -4.34
N ILE A 281 -4.45 13.21 -4.50
CA ILE A 281 -5.18 13.24 -5.76
C ILE A 281 -4.30 13.83 -6.86
N SER A 282 -3.53 14.87 -6.57
CA SER A 282 -2.63 15.49 -7.54
C SER A 282 -1.51 14.56 -8.00
N ASP A 283 -0.92 13.80 -7.06
CA ASP A 283 0.06 12.76 -7.34
C ASP A 283 -0.51 11.73 -8.33
N MET A 284 -1.63 11.10 -7.97
CA MET A 284 -2.24 10.05 -8.79
C MET A 284 -2.69 10.56 -10.15
N LEU A 285 -3.29 11.75 -10.21
CA LEU A 285 -3.69 12.36 -11.48
C LEU A 285 -2.48 12.65 -12.38
N ASN A 286 -1.34 13.06 -11.82
CA ASN A 286 -0.11 13.19 -12.62
C ASN A 286 0.36 11.84 -13.16
N ILE A 287 0.31 10.78 -12.35
CA ILE A 287 0.71 9.42 -12.77
C ILE A 287 -0.23 8.87 -13.86
N TYR A 288 -1.52 9.12 -13.74
CA TYR A 288 -2.55 8.62 -14.66
C TYR A 288 -2.78 9.51 -15.89
N GLY A 289 -2.04 10.61 -16.06
CA GLY A 289 -2.11 11.46 -17.25
C GLY A 289 -3.12 12.62 -17.20
N PHE A 290 -3.84 12.79 -16.09
CA PHE A 290 -4.79 13.89 -15.87
C PHE A 290 -4.11 15.18 -15.37
N HIS A 291 -3.03 15.59 -16.04
CA HIS A 291 -2.19 16.71 -15.62
C HIS A 291 -2.97 18.03 -15.52
N HIS A 292 -3.89 18.25 -16.45
CA HIS A 292 -4.74 19.43 -16.51
C HIS A 292 -5.65 19.54 -15.26
N LEU A 293 -6.21 18.41 -14.81
CA LEU A 293 -7.06 18.35 -13.62
C LEU A 293 -6.21 18.55 -12.36
N SER A 294 -5.05 17.89 -12.28
CA SER A 294 -4.08 18.09 -11.20
C SER A 294 -3.69 19.56 -11.04
N HIS A 295 -3.43 20.26 -12.15
CA HIS A 295 -3.14 21.70 -12.15
C HIS A 295 -4.30 22.51 -11.56
N ARG A 296 -5.52 22.33 -12.06
CA ARG A 296 -6.72 23.06 -11.59
C ARG A 296 -7.01 22.84 -10.11
N ILE A 297 -6.74 21.65 -9.59
CA ILE A 297 -6.88 21.34 -8.16
C ILE A 297 -5.86 22.14 -7.34
N GLN A 298 -4.60 22.13 -7.76
CA GLN A 298 -3.51 22.84 -7.06
C GLN A 298 -3.57 24.37 -7.22
N GLU A 299 -4.23 24.92 -8.23
CA GLU A 299 -4.50 26.37 -8.31
C GLU A 299 -5.49 26.83 -7.24
N LYS A 300 -6.47 25.99 -6.93
CA LYS A 300 -7.48 26.27 -5.89
C LYS A 300 -6.92 26.10 -4.47
N TYR A 301 -5.80 25.40 -4.33
CA TYR A 301 -5.14 25.19 -3.05
C TYR A 301 -3.62 25.31 -3.16
N VAL A 302 -3.07 26.41 -2.64
CA VAL A 302 -1.62 26.56 -2.48
C VAL A 302 -1.20 25.77 -1.24
N PHE A 303 -0.44 24.70 -1.43
CA PHE A 303 0.20 23.99 -0.32
C PHE A 303 1.10 24.97 0.43
N LYS A 304 0.68 25.36 1.64
CA LYS A 304 1.47 26.20 2.54
C LYS A 304 2.14 25.31 3.57
N GLU A 305 3.44 25.53 3.77
CA GLU A 305 4.25 24.92 4.82
C GLU A 305 3.53 25.03 6.17
N SER A 306 3.34 23.90 6.85
CA SER A 306 2.77 23.89 8.20
C SER A 306 3.86 23.44 9.19
N PRO A 307 4.27 24.30 10.14
CA PRO A 307 5.48 24.06 10.91
C PRO A 307 5.32 23.10 12.11
N SER A 308 4.36 22.15 12.16
CA SER A 308 4.13 21.48 13.46
C SER A 308 3.58 20.06 13.51
N ILE A 309 3.55 19.29 12.42
CA ILE A 309 2.96 17.95 12.46
C ILE A 309 3.95 16.88 11.98
N LEU A 310 4.40 16.02 12.90
CA LEU A 310 5.46 15.01 12.68
C LEU A 310 5.06 13.91 11.68
N TRP A 311 3.78 13.54 11.54
CA TRP A 311 3.31 12.63 10.48
C TRP A 311 3.32 13.24 9.07
N GLU A 312 3.58 14.55 8.93
CA GLU A 312 3.83 15.21 7.64
C GLU A 312 5.31 15.14 7.21
N ASN A 313 6.19 14.49 7.99
CA ASN A 313 7.60 14.37 7.65
C ASN A 313 7.76 13.68 6.28
N GLY A 314 8.48 14.31 5.37
CA GLY A 314 8.64 13.87 3.98
C GLY A 314 7.51 14.21 3.01
N TYR A 315 6.29 14.51 3.49
CA TYR A 315 5.18 14.95 2.62
C TYR A 315 5.44 16.34 2.02
N GLU A 316 6.20 17.19 2.70
CA GLU A 316 6.61 18.48 2.14
C GLU A 316 7.44 18.30 0.87
N GLU A 317 8.47 17.45 0.92
CA GLU A 317 9.33 17.17 -0.24
C GLU A 317 8.57 16.42 -1.33
N ALA A 318 7.71 15.46 -0.95
CA ALA A 318 6.83 14.79 -1.91
C ALA A 318 5.87 15.80 -2.59
N GLY A 319 5.30 16.74 -1.84
CA GLY A 319 4.43 17.79 -2.35
C GLY A 319 5.14 18.73 -3.34
N LYS A 320 6.41 19.08 -3.06
CA LYS A 320 7.26 19.82 -4.01
C LYS A 320 7.49 19.03 -5.29
N ILE A 321 7.74 17.72 -5.21
CA ILE A 321 7.87 16.82 -6.37
C ILE A 321 6.56 16.83 -7.18
N VAL A 322 5.41 16.60 -6.55
CA VAL A 322 4.09 16.59 -7.20
C VAL A 322 3.79 17.92 -7.89
N LYS A 323 4.03 19.06 -7.22
CA LYS A 323 3.82 20.39 -7.80
C LYS A 323 4.74 20.65 -8.98
N SER A 324 6.03 20.33 -8.84
CA SER A 324 7.02 20.47 -9.91
C SER A 324 6.63 19.61 -11.11
N LEU A 325 6.18 18.37 -10.88
CA LEU A 325 5.70 17.46 -11.92
C LEU A 325 4.48 18.01 -12.66
N THR A 326 3.48 18.52 -11.93
CA THR A 326 2.30 19.14 -12.54
C THR A 326 2.69 20.33 -13.41
N LEU A 327 3.52 21.25 -12.91
CA LEU A 327 3.98 22.41 -13.69
C LEU A 327 4.82 22.00 -14.91
N PHE A 328 5.64 20.96 -14.77
CA PHE A 328 6.42 20.42 -15.89
C PHE A 328 5.50 19.93 -17.02
N TYR A 329 4.44 19.20 -16.69
CA TYR A 329 3.45 18.75 -17.68
C TYR A 329 2.56 19.87 -18.24
N GLN A 330 2.44 21.00 -17.54
CA GLN A 330 1.78 22.21 -18.03
C GLN A 330 2.72 23.15 -18.79
N GLU A 331 3.95 22.70 -19.08
CA GLU A 331 4.98 23.46 -19.79
C GLU A 331 5.47 24.74 -19.08
N ASP A 332 5.12 24.93 -17.81
CA ASP A 332 5.71 25.97 -16.95
C ASP A 332 7.03 25.48 -16.36
N TYR A 333 8.01 25.32 -17.24
CA TYR A 333 9.32 24.77 -16.91
C TYR A 333 10.12 25.67 -15.97
N THR A 334 9.88 26.97 -15.98
CA THR A 334 10.62 27.95 -15.17
C THR A 334 10.25 27.78 -13.70
N GLU A 335 8.96 27.85 -13.36
CA GLU A 335 8.54 27.68 -11.98
C GLU A 335 8.72 26.22 -11.53
N SER A 336 8.48 25.25 -12.42
CA SER A 336 8.75 23.83 -12.14
C SER A 336 10.21 23.59 -11.72
N LYS A 337 11.17 24.15 -12.47
CA LYS A 337 12.61 24.00 -12.18
C LYS A 337 13.02 24.67 -10.88
N LYS A 338 12.46 25.84 -10.59
CA LYS A 338 12.71 26.58 -9.35
C LYS A 338 12.28 25.77 -8.13
N ILE A 339 11.09 25.16 -8.17
CA ILE A 339 10.63 24.25 -7.11
C ILE A 339 11.52 23.00 -7.06
N PHE A 340 11.85 22.40 -8.22
CA PHE A 340 12.69 21.20 -8.28
C PHE A 340 14.04 21.38 -7.57
N GLN A 341 14.65 22.56 -7.67
CA GLN A 341 15.95 22.87 -7.07
C GLN A 341 15.92 22.96 -5.53
N THR A 342 14.75 23.09 -4.91
CA THR A 342 14.62 23.14 -3.44
C THR A 342 14.37 21.77 -2.81
N ILE A 343 14.21 20.73 -3.62
CA ILE A 343 13.83 19.39 -3.17
C ILE A 343 15.01 18.67 -2.52
N ASP A 344 14.80 18.14 -1.31
CA ASP A 344 15.73 17.26 -0.60
C ASP A 344 15.14 15.86 -0.43
N VAL A 345 15.47 14.97 -1.37
CA VAL A 345 15.00 13.57 -1.38
C VAL A 345 15.38 12.76 -0.13
N ASN A 346 16.35 13.22 0.66
CA ASN A 346 16.73 12.51 1.89
C ASN A 346 15.67 12.63 2.98
N LYS A 347 14.85 13.69 2.94
CA LYS A 347 13.77 13.93 3.90
C LYS A 347 12.48 13.18 3.55
N LEU A 348 12.39 12.52 2.39
CA LEU A 348 11.25 11.67 2.06
C LEU A 348 11.07 10.55 3.09
N ASN A 349 9.82 10.28 3.45
CA ASN A 349 9.47 9.26 4.44
C ASN A 349 9.65 7.84 3.90
N PHE A 350 9.91 6.88 4.78
CA PHE A 350 10.29 5.51 4.42
C PHE A 350 9.21 4.74 3.64
N ASP A 351 7.95 5.12 3.77
CA ASP A 351 6.78 4.45 3.20
C ASP A 351 6.55 4.77 1.72
N PHE A 352 7.13 5.88 1.23
CA PHE A 352 7.04 6.32 -0.16
C PHE A 352 8.35 6.84 -0.74
N LYS A 353 9.49 6.61 -0.06
CA LYS A 353 10.77 7.21 -0.42
C LYS A 353 11.17 6.86 -1.83
N LYS A 354 11.18 5.57 -2.19
CA LYS A 354 11.60 5.12 -3.52
C LYS A 354 10.58 5.54 -4.57
N TYR A 355 9.29 5.45 -4.27
CA TYR A 355 8.21 5.91 -5.15
C TYR A 355 8.39 7.38 -5.58
N PHE A 356 8.56 8.31 -4.63
CA PHE A 356 8.79 9.71 -5.00
C PHE A 356 10.19 9.99 -5.52
N THR A 357 11.20 9.19 -5.14
CA THR A 357 12.54 9.29 -5.74
C THR A 357 12.51 8.97 -7.23
N ILE A 358 11.69 8.00 -7.67
CA ILE A 358 11.48 7.72 -9.10
C ILE A 358 10.94 8.99 -9.80
N GLN A 359 9.89 9.60 -9.26
CA GLN A 359 9.32 10.83 -9.84
C GLN A 359 10.33 12.00 -9.86
N TYR A 360 11.10 12.18 -8.79
CA TYR A 360 12.19 13.15 -8.74
C TYR A 360 13.24 12.90 -9.83
N LEU A 361 13.65 11.65 -10.04
CA LEU A 361 14.64 11.30 -11.06
C LEU A 361 14.09 11.50 -12.49
N LEU A 362 12.79 11.31 -12.71
CA LEU A 362 12.13 11.66 -13.97
C LEU A 362 12.22 13.17 -14.24
N LEU A 363 11.89 14.01 -13.25
CA LEU A 363 12.08 15.46 -13.34
C LEU A 363 13.55 15.84 -13.56
N ALA A 364 14.47 15.21 -12.84
CA ALA A 364 15.90 15.42 -13.01
C ALA A 364 16.37 15.09 -14.44
N LEU A 365 15.80 14.05 -15.06
CA LEU A 365 16.04 13.71 -16.46
C LEU A 365 15.47 14.77 -17.41
N GLY A 366 14.25 15.26 -17.15
CA GLY A 366 13.61 16.33 -17.92
C GLY A 366 14.37 17.66 -17.88
N PHE A 367 14.95 18.00 -16.74
CA PHE A 367 15.77 19.21 -16.58
C PHE A 367 17.24 19.05 -16.96
N CYS A 368 17.69 17.82 -17.25
CA CYS A 368 19.07 17.57 -17.66
C CYS A 368 19.25 17.87 -19.16
N PRO A 369 20.17 18.77 -19.55
CA PRO A 369 20.43 19.09 -20.95
C PRO A 369 20.73 17.85 -21.79
N GLN A 370 20.20 17.81 -23.01
CA GLN A 370 20.30 16.66 -23.93
C GLN A 370 21.74 16.33 -24.32
N ASN A 371 22.60 17.33 -24.39
CA ASN A 371 24.02 17.17 -24.70
C ASN A 371 24.84 16.55 -23.55
N ASN A 372 24.30 16.49 -22.32
CA ASN A 372 25.01 15.93 -21.17
C ASN A 372 24.73 14.41 -21.02
N ASN A 373 25.23 13.64 -21.98
CA ASN A 373 25.03 12.19 -22.06
C ASN A 373 25.46 11.45 -20.79
N THR A 374 26.58 11.84 -20.18
CA THR A 374 27.11 11.22 -18.96
C THR A 374 26.15 11.38 -17.78
N LYS A 375 25.64 12.60 -17.53
CA LYS A 375 24.69 12.87 -16.44
C LYS A 375 23.35 12.16 -16.69
N ARG A 376 22.84 12.22 -17.92
CA ARG A 376 21.60 11.52 -18.30
C ARG A 376 21.73 10.01 -18.11
N HIS A 377 22.84 9.41 -18.53
CA HIS A 377 23.11 7.99 -18.33
C HIS A 377 23.14 7.62 -16.83
N LYS A 378 23.77 8.44 -15.99
CA LYS A 378 23.77 8.23 -14.53
C LYS A 378 22.36 8.28 -13.93
N ILE A 379 21.54 9.26 -14.32
CA ILE A 379 20.15 9.39 -13.86
C ILE A 379 19.33 8.17 -14.29
N ARG A 380 19.43 7.75 -15.56
CA ARG A 380 18.73 6.54 -16.06
C ARG A 380 19.12 5.29 -15.29
N LYS A 381 20.43 5.10 -15.05
CA LYS A 381 20.92 3.95 -14.27
C LYS A 381 20.33 3.93 -12.86
N GLN A 382 20.28 5.08 -12.19
CA GLN A 382 19.65 5.19 -10.87
C GLN A 382 18.15 4.92 -10.91
N LEU A 383 17.45 5.44 -11.93
CA LEU A 383 16.02 5.23 -12.08
C LEU A 383 15.70 3.75 -12.32
N THR A 384 16.38 3.09 -13.27
CA THR A 384 16.22 1.66 -13.54
C THR A 384 16.48 0.83 -12.30
N GLN A 385 17.56 1.13 -11.55
CA GLN A 385 17.86 0.43 -10.30
C GLN A 385 16.70 0.53 -9.30
N ILE A 386 16.12 1.72 -9.08
CA ILE A 386 15.03 1.89 -8.11
C ILE A 386 13.73 1.24 -8.62
N ILE A 387 13.45 1.30 -9.91
CA ILE A 387 12.32 0.60 -10.53
C ILE A 387 12.47 -0.91 -10.34
N ASP A 388 13.64 -1.49 -10.60
CA ASP A 388 13.92 -2.92 -10.40
C ASP A 388 13.77 -3.31 -8.92
N GLU A 389 14.29 -2.49 -8.01
CA GLU A 389 14.20 -2.71 -6.58
C GLU A 389 12.76 -2.69 -6.07
N THR A 390 11.90 -1.81 -6.59
CA THR A 390 10.51 -1.65 -6.14
C THR A 390 9.53 -2.54 -6.91
N GLY A 391 9.82 -2.83 -8.18
CA GLY A 391 8.95 -3.50 -9.15
C GLY A 391 7.87 -2.60 -9.79
N LEU A 392 8.00 -1.27 -9.67
CA LEU A 392 7.02 -0.30 -10.20
C LEU A 392 7.25 0.00 -11.69
N ILE A 393 7.12 -1.04 -12.52
CA ILE A 393 7.48 -1.02 -13.94
C ILE A 393 6.66 -0.05 -14.79
N TYR A 394 5.49 0.43 -14.32
CA TYR A 394 4.72 1.47 -15.01
C TYR A 394 5.58 2.72 -15.30
N PHE A 395 6.54 3.04 -14.43
CA PHE A 395 7.39 4.20 -14.61
C PHE A 395 8.36 4.10 -15.80
N GLU A 396 8.61 2.90 -16.33
CA GLU A 396 9.39 2.71 -17.55
C GLU A 396 8.74 3.35 -18.78
N ASN A 397 7.42 3.53 -18.78
CA ASN A 397 6.70 4.20 -19.86
C ASN A 397 7.14 5.67 -20.00
N PHE A 398 7.52 6.32 -18.89
CA PHE A 398 7.98 7.71 -18.92
C PHE A 398 9.43 7.86 -19.39
N LEU A 399 10.24 6.80 -19.30
CA LEU A 399 11.63 6.80 -19.75
C LEU A 399 11.75 7.03 -21.25
N LYS A 400 10.79 6.61 -22.07
CA LYS A 400 10.83 6.77 -23.54
C LYS A 400 10.05 8.00 -24.02
N GLY A 401 9.51 8.79 -23.09
CA GLY A 401 8.47 9.79 -23.34
C GLY A 401 8.88 11.24 -23.05
N THR A 402 8.00 11.95 -22.36
CA THR A 402 8.00 13.41 -22.15
C THR A 402 9.32 13.95 -21.60
N PHE A 403 9.93 13.26 -20.63
CA PHE A 403 11.19 13.68 -19.99
C PHE A 403 12.43 13.52 -20.87
N GLU A 404 12.35 12.70 -21.91
CA GLU A 404 13.45 12.53 -22.85
C GLU A 404 13.44 13.50 -24.02
N LYS A 405 12.26 14.00 -24.40
CA LYS A 405 12.11 14.85 -25.58
C LYS A 405 12.38 16.34 -25.31
N HIS A 406 12.36 16.76 -24.05
CA HIS A 406 12.53 18.17 -23.71
C HIS A 406 14.01 18.57 -23.68
N SER A 407 14.40 19.50 -24.56
CA SER A 407 15.70 20.14 -24.55
C SER A 407 15.64 21.43 -23.75
N PHE A 408 16.14 21.42 -22.52
CA PHE A 408 16.51 22.67 -21.86
C PHE A 408 17.72 23.26 -22.60
N SER A 409 17.44 24.11 -23.59
CA SER A 409 18.40 25.06 -24.13
C SER A 409 18.66 26.08 -23.04
N THR A 410 19.79 25.98 -22.35
CA THR A 410 20.37 27.11 -21.62
C THR A 410 20.70 28.20 -22.64
N LYS A 411 19.72 29.02 -23.01
CA LYS A 411 19.97 30.28 -23.68
C LYS A 411 19.75 31.38 -22.65
N THR A 412 20.90 31.91 -22.23
CA THR A 412 21.21 33.13 -21.49
C THR A 412 20.63 33.26 -20.09
#